data_AF-A0A950IIJ3-F1
#
_entry.id   AF-A0A950IIJ3-F1
#
_cell.length_a   1.000
_cell.length_b   1.000
_cell.length_c   1.000
_cell.angle_alpha   90.00
_cell.angle_beta   90.00
_cell.angle_gamma   90.00
#
_symmetry.space_group_name_H-M   'P 1'
#
loop_
_entity.id
_entity.type
_entity.pdbx_description
1 polymer ?
#
loop_
_entity_poly.entity_id
_entity_poly.type
_entity_poly.pdbx_seq_one_letter_code
_entity_poly.pdbx_strand_id
1 'polypeptide(L)'
;MNTLTEAQRERVLAMLREGKTLRRIEHETGHRRETIAAYGRRAGLLDGGVVHLDDRRDATTLCEPHRETIADAVAEGTSLRAVHADLVRAGFSGSYSTLKRYVRTRLSPSAETTLLLAA
;
A
#
# COMPACT_ATOMS: atom_id res chain seq x y z
N MET A 1 22.32 -6.49 23.00
CA MET A 1 21.86 -6.96 21.67
C MET A 1 20.75 -7.96 21.92
N ASN A 2 19.48 -7.63 21.64
CA ASN A 2 18.37 -8.56 21.88
C ASN A 2 18.32 -9.58 20.73
N THR A 3 18.94 -10.73 20.96
CA THR A 3 18.98 -11.83 20.00
C THR A 3 17.73 -12.69 20.22
N LEU A 4 16.94 -12.90 19.16
CA LEU A 4 15.83 -13.85 19.18
C LEU A 4 16.37 -15.26 19.41
N THR A 5 15.64 -16.10 20.13
CA THR A 5 15.95 -17.54 20.13
C THR A 5 15.79 -18.11 18.72
N GLU A 6 16.40 -19.27 18.46
CA GLU A 6 16.31 -19.90 17.13
C GLU A 6 14.85 -20.18 16.72
N ALA A 7 14.03 -20.68 17.66
CA ALA A 7 12.61 -20.88 17.45
C ALA A 7 11.84 -19.57 17.16
N GLN A 8 12.18 -18.47 17.85
CA GLN A 8 11.57 -17.15 17.59
C GLN A 8 11.99 -16.60 16.22
N ARG A 9 13.26 -16.78 15.85
CA ARG A 9 13.78 -16.40 14.54
C ARG A 9 13.07 -17.17 13.44
N GLU A 10 12.95 -18.50 13.56
CA GLU A 10 12.24 -19.32 12.58
C GLU A 10 10.78 -18.89 12.43
N ARG A 11 10.08 -18.63 13.54
CA ARG A 11 8.71 -18.13 13.52
C ARG A 11 8.60 -16.79 12.79
N VAL A 12 9.51 -15.86 13.04
CA VAL A 12 9.56 -14.56 12.35
C VAL A 12 9.81 -14.75 10.84
N LEU A 13 10.76 -15.61 10.47
CA LEU A 13 11.07 -15.88 9.06
C LEU A 13 9.93 -16.60 8.33
N ALA A 14 9.24 -17.53 9.00
CA ALA A 14 8.04 -18.18 8.45
C ALA A 14 6.96 -17.14 8.15
N MET A 15 6.68 -16.24 9.09
CA MET A 15 5.70 -15.17 8.88
C MET A 15 6.08 -14.20 7.77
N LEU A 16 7.37 -13.90 7.59
CA LEU A 16 7.84 -13.09 6.46
C LEU A 16 7.62 -13.80 5.12
N ARG A 17 7.88 -15.12 5.04
CA ARG A 17 7.61 -15.92 3.83
C ARG A 17 6.12 -16.04 3.52
N GLU A 18 5.27 -16.03 4.53
CA GLU A 18 3.81 -15.93 4.39
C GLU A 18 3.33 -14.55 3.88
N GLY A 19 4.24 -13.57 3.71
CA GLY A 19 3.89 -12.23 3.23
C GLY A 19 3.31 -11.31 4.29
N LYS A 20 3.36 -11.69 5.59
CA LYS A 20 2.88 -10.83 6.68
C LYS A 20 3.73 -9.57 6.78
N THR A 21 3.08 -8.43 7.04
CA THR A 21 3.79 -7.16 7.24
C THR A 21 4.60 -7.14 8.53
N LEU A 22 5.71 -6.38 8.55
CA LEU A 22 6.53 -6.17 9.75
C LEU A 22 5.71 -5.73 10.97
N ARG A 23 4.69 -4.90 10.75
CA ARG A 23 3.78 -4.43 11.80
C ARG A 23 2.93 -5.57 12.37
N ARG A 24 2.42 -6.46 11.51
CA ARG A 24 1.66 -7.63 11.96
C ARG A 24 2.55 -8.58 12.75
N ILE A 25 3.76 -8.83 12.26
CA ILE A 25 4.76 -9.68 12.94
C ILE A 25 5.14 -9.07 14.30
N GLU A 26 5.31 -7.75 14.40
CA GLU A 26 5.58 -7.04 15.66
C GLU A 26 4.44 -7.22 16.67
N HIS A 27 3.18 -7.05 16.25
CA HIS A 27 2.03 -7.29 17.13
C HIS A 27 1.88 -8.75 17.56
N GLU A 28 2.18 -9.71 16.67
CA GLU A 28 1.99 -11.13 16.92
C GLU A 28 3.12 -11.75 17.75
N THR A 29 4.34 -11.23 17.63
CA THR A 29 5.54 -11.75 18.33
C THR A 29 6.01 -10.89 19.49
N GLY A 30 5.56 -9.64 19.59
CA GLY A 30 6.07 -8.66 20.56
C GLY A 30 7.50 -8.18 20.26
N HIS A 31 8.11 -8.63 19.16
CA HIS A 31 9.45 -8.22 18.78
C HIS A 31 9.42 -6.95 17.95
N ARG A 32 10.33 -6.02 18.25
CA ARG A 32 10.42 -4.74 17.55
C ARG A 32 10.67 -4.96 16.06
N ARG A 33 9.98 -4.18 15.22
CA ARG A 33 10.12 -4.21 13.76
C ARG A 33 11.56 -4.08 13.26
N GLU A 34 12.43 -3.37 13.98
CA GLU A 34 13.86 -3.23 13.65
C GLU A 34 14.60 -4.58 13.71
N THR A 35 14.26 -5.40 14.71
CA THR A 35 14.83 -6.74 14.91
C THR A 35 14.32 -7.68 13.83
N ILE A 36 13.01 -7.68 13.60
CA ILE A 36 12.36 -8.45 12.53
C ILE A 36 12.99 -8.10 11.18
N ALA A 37 13.16 -6.81 10.88
CA ALA A 37 13.75 -6.35 9.63
C ALA A 37 15.21 -6.75 9.47
N ALA A 38 16.00 -6.73 10.56
CA ALA A 38 17.39 -7.20 10.54
C ALA A 38 17.48 -8.70 10.19
N TYR A 39 16.60 -9.54 10.74
CA TYR A 39 16.56 -10.96 10.41
C TYR A 39 16.03 -11.22 9.00
N GLY A 40 15.00 -10.49 8.56
CA GLY A 40 14.48 -10.60 7.20
C GLY A 40 15.51 -10.23 6.14
N ARG A 41 16.29 -9.15 6.34
CA ARG A 41 17.40 -8.78 5.44
C ARG A 41 18.49 -9.85 5.40
N ARG A 42 18.93 -10.34 6.57
CA ARG A 42 19.92 -11.44 6.63
C ARG A 42 19.44 -12.73 5.95
N ALA A 43 18.13 -12.94 5.88
CA ALA A 43 17.52 -14.07 5.20
C ALA A 43 17.20 -13.80 3.71
N GLY A 44 17.53 -12.63 3.17
CA GLY A 44 17.22 -12.23 1.79
C GLY A 44 15.72 -11.97 1.55
N LEU A 45 14.92 -11.83 2.59
CA LEU A 45 13.47 -11.62 2.51
C LEU A 45 13.06 -10.14 2.47
N LEU A 46 13.98 -9.18 2.67
CA LEU A 46 13.62 -7.75 2.78
C LEU A 46 14.56 -6.81 2.02
N ASP A 47 15.34 -7.31 1.06
CA ASP A 47 16.23 -6.50 0.23
C ASP A 47 15.57 -6.10 -1.09
N GLY A 48 14.66 -5.12 -1.02
CA GLY A 48 14.23 -4.23 -2.12
C GLY A 48 13.62 -4.84 -3.38
N GLY A 49 13.76 -6.14 -3.60
CA GLY A 49 13.32 -6.89 -4.77
C GLY A 49 12.36 -7.97 -4.30
N VAL A 50 11.08 -7.64 -4.35
CA VAL A 50 9.96 -8.58 -4.33
C VAL A 50 9.80 -9.37 -3.03
N VAL A 51 9.11 -8.76 -2.06
CA VAL A 51 8.09 -9.48 -1.31
C VAL A 51 6.84 -8.61 -1.31
N HIS A 52 5.77 -9.11 -1.92
CA HIS A 52 4.44 -8.49 -1.88
C HIS A 52 3.96 -8.44 -0.43
N LEU A 53 4.34 -7.36 0.26
CA LEU A 53 3.84 -7.04 1.58
C LEU A 53 2.45 -6.43 1.40
N ASP A 54 1.46 -7.24 1.77
CA ASP A 54 0.02 -7.05 1.71
C ASP A 54 -0.66 -7.36 0.37
N ASP A 55 -1.70 -8.18 0.50
CA ASP A 55 -2.93 -8.30 -0.28
C ASP A 55 -3.65 -6.96 -0.62
N ARG A 56 -2.99 -5.82 -0.49
CA ARG A 56 -3.39 -4.59 -1.17
C ARG A 56 -2.91 -4.72 -2.61
N ARG A 57 -3.70 -5.40 -3.44
CA ARG A 57 -3.65 -5.25 -4.90
C ARG A 57 -3.34 -3.77 -5.18
N ASP A 58 -2.18 -3.49 -5.78
CA ASP A 58 -1.60 -2.14 -5.75
C ASP A 58 -2.66 -1.13 -6.18
N ALA A 59 -2.83 -0.05 -5.40
CA ALA A 59 -3.81 0.99 -5.75
C ALA A 59 -3.62 1.46 -7.20
N THR A 60 -2.38 1.39 -7.69
CA THR A 60 -2.05 1.54 -9.10
C THR A 60 -2.68 0.45 -9.95
N THR A 61 -2.38 -0.84 -9.79
CA THR A 61 -3.00 -1.93 -10.56
C THR A 61 -4.54 -1.95 -10.51
N LEU A 62 -5.14 -1.55 -9.39
CA LEU A 62 -6.60 -1.48 -9.22
C LEU A 62 -7.25 -0.28 -9.90
N CYS A 63 -6.65 0.91 -9.78
CA CYS A 63 -7.25 2.15 -10.26
C CYS A 63 -6.78 2.54 -11.66
N GLU A 64 -5.65 2.04 -12.14
CA GLU A 64 -5.09 2.39 -13.46
C GLU A 64 -6.06 2.07 -14.62
N PRO A 65 -6.77 0.92 -14.63
CA PRO A 65 -7.78 0.65 -15.66
C PRO A 65 -8.94 1.65 -15.68
N HIS A 66 -9.15 2.38 -14.58
CA HIS A 66 -10.21 3.38 -14.43
C HIS A 66 -9.66 4.80 -14.29
N ARG A 67 -8.38 5.04 -14.63
CA ARG A 67 -7.70 6.31 -14.38
C ARG A 67 -8.42 7.51 -14.97
N GLU A 68 -8.86 7.40 -16.23
CA GLU A 68 -9.56 8.48 -16.94
C GLU A 68 -10.90 8.79 -16.28
N THR A 69 -11.74 7.78 -16.05
CA THR A 69 -13.02 7.94 -15.35
C THR A 69 -12.87 8.56 -13.96
N ILE A 70 -11.81 8.20 -13.23
CA ILE A 70 -11.52 8.79 -11.91
C ILE A 70 -11.07 10.24 -12.06
N ALA A 71 -10.22 10.56 -13.03
CA ALA A 71 -9.71 11.91 -13.25
C ALA A 71 -10.82 12.86 -13.69
N ASP A 72 -11.66 12.44 -14.64
CA ASP A 72 -12.77 13.23 -15.17
C ASP A 72 -13.80 13.52 -14.06
N ALA A 73 -14.22 12.49 -13.33
CA ALA A 73 -15.19 12.67 -12.26
C ALA A 73 -14.65 13.57 -11.11
N VAL A 74 -13.35 13.48 -10.81
CA VAL A 74 -12.70 14.38 -9.83
C VAL A 74 -12.61 15.81 -10.36
N ALA A 75 -12.31 16.00 -11.65
CA ALA A 75 -12.24 17.32 -12.29
C ALA A 75 -13.62 17.99 -12.36
N GLU A 76 -14.68 17.22 -12.56
CA GLU A 76 -16.08 17.66 -12.49
C GLU A 76 -16.53 18.02 -11.06
N GLY A 77 -15.69 17.80 -10.04
CA GLY A 77 -16.00 18.07 -8.65
C GLY A 77 -16.90 17.02 -8.00
N THR A 78 -17.06 15.84 -8.63
CA THR A 78 -17.83 14.74 -8.07
C THR A 78 -17.18 14.23 -6.79
N SER A 79 -18.00 13.98 -5.76
CA SER A 79 -17.47 13.46 -4.49
C SER A 79 -16.79 12.10 -4.70
N LEU A 80 -15.63 11.88 -4.05
CA LEU A 80 -14.91 10.60 -4.11
C LEU A 80 -15.76 9.39 -3.70
N ARG A 81 -16.81 9.60 -2.89
CA ARG A 81 -17.78 8.56 -2.53
C ARG A 81 -18.66 8.15 -3.70
N ALA A 82 -19.12 9.09 -4.52
CA ALA A 82 -19.88 8.80 -5.71
C ALA A 82 -19.00 8.09 -6.76
N VAL A 83 -17.78 8.60 -6.99
CA VAL A 83 -16.79 7.95 -7.85
C VAL A 83 -16.53 6.50 -7.40
N HIS A 84 -16.36 6.26 -6.10
CA HIS A 84 -16.17 4.89 -5.59
C HIS A 84 -17.38 3.99 -5.86
N ALA A 85 -18.60 4.51 -5.70
CA ALA A 85 -19.82 3.73 -5.97
C ALA A 85 -19.96 3.38 -7.46
N ASP A 86 -19.66 4.31 -8.37
CA ASP A 86 -19.66 4.06 -9.81
C ASP A 86 -18.60 3.05 -10.24
N LEU A 87 -17.39 3.16 -9.68
CA LEU A 87 -16.33 2.19 -9.89
C LEU A 87 -16.74 0.79 -9.42
N VAL A 88 -17.35 0.66 -8.24
CA VAL A 88 -17.80 -0.63 -7.73
C VAL A 88 -18.89 -1.22 -8.63
N ARG A 89 -19.81 -0.40 -9.16
CA ARG A 89 -20.79 -0.84 -10.18
C ARG A 89 -20.11 -1.32 -11.46
N ALA A 90 -18.99 -0.72 -11.84
CA ALA A 90 -18.18 -1.12 -12.99
C ALA A 90 -17.23 -2.30 -12.72
N GLY A 91 -17.27 -2.91 -11.52
CA GLY A 91 -16.47 -4.09 -11.16
C GLY A 91 -15.18 -3.81 -10.38
N PHE A 92 -14.98 -2.59 -9.89
CA PHE A 92 -13.83 -2.24 -9.06
C PHE A 92 -13.86 -2.96 -7.71
N SER A 93 -12.83 -3.76 -7.43
CA SER A 93 -12.71 -4.51 -6.18
C SER A 93 -11.90 -3.80 -5.09
N GLY A 94 -11.49 -2.54 -5.32
CA GLY A 94 -10.69 -1.76 -4.37
C GLY A 94 -11.51 -1.06 -3.29
N SER A 95 -10.89 -0.82 -2.14
CA SER A 95 -11.51 -0.06 -1.05
C SER A 95 -11.57 1.44 -1.35
N TYR A 96 -12.47 2.17 -0.67
CA TYR A 96 -12.51 3.64 -0.70
C TYR A 96 -11.15 4.28 -0.33
N SER A 97 -10.43 3.70 0.65
CA SER A 97 -9.10 4.16 1.05
C SER A 97 -8.06 3.98 -0.05
N THR A 98 -8.19 2.94 -0.88
CA THR A 98 -7.37 2.70 -2.08
C THR A 98 -7.58 3.84 -3.09
N LEU A 99 -8.84 4.15 -3.42
CA LEU A 99 -9.20 5.25 -4.33
C LEU A 99 -8.70 6.60 -3.80
N LYS A 100 -9.00 6.92 -2.54
CA LYS A 100 -8.56 8.17 -1.90
C LYS A 100 -7.04 8.33 -1.92
N ARG A 101 -6.29 7.24 -1.68
CA ARG A 101 -4.83 7.25 -1.75
C ARG A 101 -4.34 7.46 -3.18
N TYR A 102 -4.95 6.78 -4.16
CA TYR A 102 -4.60 6.92 -5.58
C TYR A 102 -4.79 8.35 -6.05
N VAL A 103 -5.98 8.93 -5.84
CA VAL A 103 -6.28 10.32 -6.20
C VAL A 103 -5.26 11.26 -5.57
N ARG A 104 -5.04 11.18 -4.25
CA ARG A 104 -4.09 12.06 -3.55
C ARG A 104 -2.63 11.96 -4.03
N THR A 105 -2.21 10.78 -4.50
CA THR A 105 -0.79 10.52 -4.80
C THR A 105 -0.50 10.58 -6.30
N ARG A 106 -1.51 10.43 -7.16
CA ARG A 106 -1.37 10.28 -8.62
C ARG A 106 -2.15 11.32 -9.43
N LEU A 107 -3.24 11.85 -8.89
CA LEU A 107 -4.13 12.79 -9.59
C LEU A 107 -4.24 14.15 -8.90
N SER A 108 -3.80 14.27 -7.63
CA SER A 108 -3.51 15.58 -7.09
C SER A 108 -2.44 16.19 -7.98
N PRO A 109 -2.70 17.36 -8.60
CA PRO A 109 -1.62 18.10 -9.20
C PRO A 109 -0.57 18.26 -8.10
N SER A 110 0.70 18.00 -8.42
CA SER A 110 1.77 18.66 -7.66
C SER A 110 1.30 20.10 -7.46
N ALA A 111 1.38 20.62 -6.25
CA ALA A 111 1.00 22.00 -5.95
C ALA A 111 1.68 23.03 -6.90
N GLU A 112 2.65 22.61 -7.72
CA GLU A 112 3.20 23.33 -8.87
C GLU A 112 2.22 23.64 -10.02
N THR A 113 1.28 22.77 -10.40
CA THR A 113 0.51 22.99 -11.65
C THR A 113 -0.62 24.00 -11.48
N THR A 114 -1.15 24.16 -10.25
CA THR A 114 -2.14 25.21 -9.96
C THR A 114 -1.55 26.62 -9.98
N LEU A 115 -0.22 26.76 -9.85
CA LEU A 115 0.48 28.05 -9.96
C LEU A 115 0.75 28.50 -11.40
N LEU A 116 0.63 27.62 -12.40
CA LEU A 116 0.97 27.92 -13.80
C LEU A 116 -0.23 28.30 -14.68
N LEU A 117 -1.46 28.18 -14.15
CA LEU A 117 -2.70 28.57 -14.85
C LEU A 117 -3.35 29.84 -14.25
N ALA A 118 -2.65 30.53 -13.33
CA ALA A 118 -3.13 31.75 -12.67
C ALA A 118 -2.19 32.96 -12.85
N ALA A 119 -1.26 32.92 -13.82
CA ALA A 119 -0.39 34.03 -14.22
C ALA A 119 -0.68 34.42 -15.67
#